data_AF-A0A8X6FCX0-F1
#
_entry.id   AF-A0A8X6FCX0-F1
#
_cell.length_a   1.000
_cell.length_b   1.000
_cell.length_c   1.000
_cell.angle_alpha   90.00
_cell.angle_beta   90.00
_cell.angle_gamma   90.00
#
_symmetry.space_group_name_H-M   'P 1'
#
loop_
_entity.id
_entity.type
_entity.pdbx_description
1 polymer ?
#
loop_
_entity_poly.entity_id
_entity_poly.type
_entity_poly.pdbx_seq_one_letter_code
_entity_poly.pdbx_strand_id
1 'polypeptide(L)'
;MMINLASEKMSCSCNIPFAVVVSESFKKLIHILRPSFKPPLRKELAGSLLEAVYNEMDGLVCEKLKGNEGTLVIDGLSNIHHKSIITSCIQVKGES
;
A
#
# COMPACT_ATOMS: atom_id res chain seq x y z
N MET A 1 -10.16 -3.06 13.77
CA MET A 1 -9.00 -2.18 13.53
C MET A 1 -7.80 -2.94 12.98
N MET A 2 -7.17 -3.89 13.70
CA MET A 2 -5.95 -4.58 13.22
C MET A 2 -6.12 -5.34 11.89
N ILE A 3 -7.21 -6.10 11.71
CA ILE A 3 -7.46 -6.85 10.45
C ILE A 3 -7.71 -5.90 9.27
N ASN A 4 -8.31 -4.73 9.50
CA ASN A 4 -8.53 -3.73 8.43
C ASN A 4 -7.19 -3.20 7.92
N LEU A 5 -6.29 -2.81 8.84
CA LEU A 5 -4.97 -2.31 8.48
C LEU A 5 -4.13 -3.40 7.80
N ALA A 6 -4.22 -4.65 8.26
CA ALA A 6 -3.55 -5.78 7.63
C ALA A 6 -4.07 -6.06 6.22
N SER A 7 -5.38 -5.93 5.97
CA SER A 7 -5.98 -6.09 4.65
C SER A 7 -5.51 -5.00 3.69
N GLU A 8 -5.41 -3.75 4.16
CA GLU A 8 -4.90 -2.64 3.36
C GLU A 8 -3.41 -2.84 3.03
N LYS A 9 -2.58 -3.19 4.01
CA LYS A 9 -1.16 -3.52 3.80
C LYS A 9 -1.00 -4.66 2.79
N MET A 10 -1.79 -5.73 2.90
CA MET A 10 -1.79 -6.84 1.93
C MET A 10 -2.12 -6.34 0.52
N SER A 11 -3.14 -5.47 0.39
CA SER A 11 -3.51 -4.88 -0.90
C SER A 11 -2.36 -4.08 -1.53
N CYS A 12 -1.72 -3.21 -0.75
CA CYS A 12 -0.59 -2.40 -1.23
C CYS A 12 0.65 -3.26 -1.56
N SER A 13 1.04 -4.17 -0.67
CA SER A 13 2.27 -4.96 -0.82
C SER A 13 2.20 -6.02 -1.91
N CYS A 14 1.02 -6.62 -2.12
CA CYS A 14 0.84 -7.69 -3.10
C CYS A 14 0.23 -7.20 -4.42
N ASN A 15 0.05 -5.88 -4.59
CA ASN A 15 -0.64 -5.29 -5.73
C ASN A 15 -2.04 -5.92 -5.96
N ILE A 16 -2.78 -6.14 -4.88
CA ILE A 16 -4.11 -6.74 -4.93
C ILE A 16 -5.15 -5.63 -4.98
N PRO A 17 -6.03 -5.61 -6.00
CA PRO A 17 -7.07 -4.60 -6.10
C PRO A 17 -7.97 -4.57 -4.85
N PHE A 18 -8.33 -3.38 -4.37
CA PHE A 18 -9.25 -3.22 -3.22
C PHE A 18 -10.61 -3.91 -3.43
N ALA A 19 -11.00 -4.16 -4.68
CA ALA A 19 -12.17 -4.94 -5.04
C ALA A 19 -12.15 -6.36 -4.45
N VAL A 20 -10.97 -6.94 -4.23
CA VAL A 20 -10.81 -8.30 -3.67
C VAL A 20 -11.24 -8.33 -2.20
N VAL A 21 -10.86 -7.33 -1.41
CA VAL A 21 -11.21 -7.25 0.03
C VAL A 21 -12.71 -7.08 0.25
N VAL A 22 -13.44 -6.57 -0.73
CA VAL A 22 -14.91 -6.43 -0.69
C VAL A 22 -15.65 -7.59 -1.37
N SER A 23 -14.94 -8.56 -1.94
CA SER A 23 -15.54 -9.72 -2.61
C SER A 23 -16.17 -10.69 -1.59
N GLU A 24 -17.23 -11.40 -2.00
CA GLU A 24 -17.89 -12.39 -1.15
C GLU A 24 -16.95 -13.52 -0.72
N SER A 25 -16.03 -13.94 -1.59
CA SER A 25 -15.01 -14.94 -1.25
C SER A 25 -14.10 -14.48 -0.11
N PHE A 26 -13.66 -13.22 -0.16
CA PHE A 26 -12.85 -12.65 0.91
C PHE A 26 -13.66 -12.51 2.21
N LYS A 27 -14.90 -12.02 2.14
CA LYS A 27 -15.77 -11.93 3.32
C LYS A 27 -15.99 -13.30 3.97
N LYS A 28 -16.22 -14.36 3.18
CA LYS A 28 -16.34 -15.73 3.67
C LYS A 28 -15.06 -16.22 4.34
N LEU A 29 -13.90 -16.00 3.72
CA LEU A 29 -12.60 -16.34 4.29
C LEU A 29 -12.42 -15.68 5.66
N ILE A 30 -12.66 -14.37 5.74
CA ILE A 30 -12.50 -13.63 6.99
C ILE A 30 -13.55 -14.05 8.03
N HIS A 31 -14.78 -14.37 7.61
CA HIS A 31 -15.81 -14.87 8.52
C HIS A 31 -15.44 -16.24 9.12
N ILE A 32 -14.82 -17.14 8.35
CA ILE A 32 -14.28 -18.41 8.86
C ILE A 32 -13.18 -18.15 9.88
N LEU A 33 -12.27 -17.21 9.60
CA LEU A 33 -11.15 -16.88 10.49
C LEU A 33 -11.61 -16.13 11.76
N ARG A 34 -12.61 -15.26 11.63
CA ARG A 34 -13.15 -14.44 12.73
C ARG A 34 -14.62 -14.07 12.46
N PRO A 35 -15.58 -14.87 12.95
CA PRO A 35 -17.01 -14.72 12.62
C PRO A 35 -17.63 -13.37 12.98
N SER A 36 -17.15 -12.74 14.06
CA SER A 36 -17.67 -11.44 14.55
C SER A 36 -17.11 -10.23 13.81
N PHE A 37 -16.15 -10.43 12.91
CA PHE A 37 -15.51 -9.33 12.20
C PHE A 37 -16.35 -8.87 11.00
N LYS A 38 -16.50 -7.55 10.88
CA LYS A 38 -17.11 -6.90 9.72
C LYS A 38 -16.00 -6.33 8.83
N PRO A 39 -15.83 -6.83 7.60
CA PRO A 39 -14.85 -6.31 6.66
C PRO A 39 -15.06 -4.82 6.36
N PRO A 40 -13.98 -4.07 6.10
CA PRO A 40 -14.09 -2.65 5.78
C PRO A 40 -14.81 -2.45 4.45
N LEU A 41 -15.49 -1.31 4.33
CA LEU A 41 -16.08 -0.86 3.09
C LEU A 41 -14.98 -0.42 2.11
N ARG A 42 -15.27 -0.50 0.80
CA ARG A 42 -14.36 -0.02 -0.25
C ARG A 42 -13.90 1.43 -0.02
N LYS A 43 -14.80 2.28 0.49
CA LYS A 43 -14.52 3.68 0.80
C LYS A 43 -13.55 3.85 1.97
N GLU A 44 -13.58 2.93 2.93
CA GLU A 44 -12.67 2.96 4.08
C GLU A 44 -11.27 2.47 3.65
N LEU A 45 -11.20 1.44 2.82
CA LEU A 45 -9.94 0.95 2.21
C LEU A 45 -9.27 2.04 1.40
N ALA A 46 -9.93 2.52 0.34
CA ALA A 46 -9.41 3.58 -0.55
C ALA A 46 -9.44 4.99 0.07
N GLY A 47 -9.57 5.10 1.39
CA GLY A 47 -9.67 6.35 2.12
C GLY A 47 -8.83 6.29 3.38
N SER A 48 -9.48 6.27 4.55
CA SER A 48 -8.80 6.40 5.84
C SER A 48 -7.82 5.28 6.16
N LEU A 49 -8.04 4.05 5.66
CA LEU A 49 -7.11 2.94 5.86
C LEU A 49 -5.86 3.11 4.99
N LEU A 50 -6.02 3.44 3.71
CA LEU A 50 -4.91 3.75 2.81
C LEU A 50 -4.07 4.91 3.35
N GLU A 51 -4.72 5.98 3.82
CA GLU A 51 -4.04 7.12 4.42
C GLU A 51 -3.25 6.73 5.68
N ALA A 52 -3.84 5.89 6.55
CA ALA A 52 -3.15 5.40 7.74
C ALA A 52 -1.91 4.55 7.39
N VAL A 53 -2.02 3.64 6.40
CA VAL A 53 -0.88 2.84 5.94
C VAL A 53 0.17 3.72 5.28
N TYR A 54 -0.24 4.68 4.45
CA TYR A 54 0.67 5.62 3.80
C TYR A 54 1.46 6.44 4.81
N ASN A 55 0.79 7.07 5.78
CA ASN A 55 1.44 7.87 6.81
C ASN A 55 2.40 7.05 7.68
N GLU A 56 2.05 5.79 7.99
CA GLU A 56 2.94 4.87 8.69
C GLU A 56 4.20 4.59 7.86
N MET A 57 4.05 4.26 6.58
CA MET A 57 5.18 3.96 5.69
C MET A 57 6.04 5.20 5.40
N ASP A 58 5.42 6.36 5.21
CA ASP A 58 6.10 7.63 4.98
C ASP A 58 6.98 8.01 6.17
N GLY A 59 6.47 7.86 7.40
CA GLY A 59 7.26 8.08 8.61
C GLY A 59 8.48 7.15 8.69
N LEU A 60 8.30 5.87 8.39
CA LEU A 60 9.40 4.89 8.37
C LEU A 60 10.45 5.21 7.30
N VAL A 61 10.00 5.62 6.11
CA VAL A 61 10.90 6.03 5.02
C VAL A 61 11.64 7.30 5.39
N CYS A 62 10.95 8.33 5.89
CA CYS A 62 11.57 9.60 6.31
C CYS A 62 12.65 9.38 7.36
N GLU A 63 12.39 8.57 8.39
CA GLU A 63 13.39 8.24 9.41
C GLU A 63 14.58 7.47 8.81
N LYS A 64 14.34 6.55 7.87
CA LYS A 64 15.42 5.83 7.19
C LYS A 64 16.26 6.72 6.26
N LEU A 65 15.66 7.74 5.64
CA LEU A 65 16.37 8.67 4.76
C LEU A 65 17.13 9.76 5.54
N LYS A 66 16.72 10.05 6.78
CA LYS A 66 17.25 11.15 7.57
C LYS A 66 18.76 11.01 7.83
N GLY A 67 19.52 11.99 7.36
CA GLY A 67 20.98 12.02 7.52
C GLY A 67 21.74 11.09 6.56
N ASN A 68 21.04 10.41 5.65
CA ASN A 68 21.65 9.56 4.63
C ASN A 68 21.73 10.27 3.28
N GLU A 69 22.86 10.12 2.59
CA GLU A 69 22.96 10.46 1.18
C GLU A 69 22.33 9.34 0.35
N GLY A 70 21.56 9.72 -0.68
CA GLY A 70 20.85 8.78 -1.53
C GLY A 70 20.90 9.19 -2.99
N THR A 71 20.74 8.19 -3.87
CA THR A 71 20.62 8.38 -5.31
C THR A 71 19.14 8.43 -5.67
N LEU A 72 18.72 9.54 -6.29
CA LEU A 72 17.40 9.63 -6.93
C LEU A 72 17.50 9.12 -8.36
N VAL A 73 16.86 8.00 -8.64
CA VAL A 73 16.72 7.43 -9.98
C VAL A 73 15.38 7.89 -10.54
N ILE A 74 15.40 8.61 -11.66
CA ILE A 74 14.21 9.07 -12.38
C ILE A 74 14.20 8.39 -13.73
N ASP A 75 13.07 7.78 -14.09
CA ASP A 75 12.86 7.18 -15.40
C ASP A 75 11.56 7.67 -16.05
N GLY A 76 11.63 7.92 -17.35
CA GLY A 76 10.56 8.46 -18.17
C GLY A 76 10.00 7.39 -19.09
N LEU A 77 8.77 6.96 -18.82
CA LEU A 77 8.03 5.97 -19.60
C LEU A 77 6.91 6.64 -20.40
N SER A 78 6.38 5.93 -21.39
CA SER A 78 5.11 6.28 -22.03
C SER A 78 4.17 5.09 -21.96
N ASN A 79 2.88 5.33 -21.69
CA ASN A 79 1.90 4.27 -21.77
C ASN A 79 1.49 3.97 -23.22
N ILE A 80 0.63 2.96 -23.41
CA ILE A 80 0.10 2.55 -24.73
C ILE A 80 -0.71 3.66 -25.44
N HIS A 81 -1.03 4.75 -24.76
CA HIS A 81 -1.71 5.93 -25.28
C HIS A 81 -0.77 7.13 -25.47
N HIS A 82 0.55 6.90 -25.47
CA HIS A 82 1.60 7.92 -25.60
C HIS A 82 1.55 9.03 -24.53
N LYS A 83 0.94 8.76 -23.37
CA LYS A 83 1.00 9.67 -22.23
C LYS A 83 2.29 9.41 -21.46
N SER A 84 3.02 10.50 -21.16
CA SER A 84 4.24 10.44 -20.37
C SER A 84 3.93 10.02 -18.92
N ILE A 85 4.75 9.12 -18.39
CA ILE A 85 4.76 8.67 -17.01
C ILE A 85 6.17 8.90 -16.49
N ILE A 86 6.29 9.65 -15.39
CA ILE A 86 7.57 9.82 -14.70
C ILE A 86 7.55 8.90 -13.49
N THR A 87 8.58 8.07 -13.37
CA THR A 87 8.81 7.21 -12.22
C THR A 87 10.03 7.71 -11.47
N SER A 88 10.00 7.62 -10.13
CA SER A 88 11.07 8.10 -9.28
C SER A 88 11.30 7.12 -8.14
N CYS A 89 12.56 6.80 -7.88
CA CYS A 89 12.99 5.89 -6.83
C CYS A 89 14.18 6.48 -6.09
N ILE A 90 14.14 6.45 -4.75
CA ILE A 90 15.26 6.88 -3.91
C ILE A 90 15.97 5.63 -3.41
N GLN A 91 17.26 5.53 -3.69
CA GLN A 91 18.14 4.47 -3.22
C GLN A 91 19.09 5.03 -2.16
N VAL A 92 19.02 4.50 -0.94
CA VAL A 92 19.99 4.78 0.13
C VAL A 92 20.81 3.54 0.41
N LYS A 93 22.08 3.73 0.82
CA LYS A 93 22.98 2.63 1.15
C LYS A 93 22.37 1.79 2.29
N GLY A 94 22.28 0.48 2.11
CA GLY A 94 21.83 -0.42 3.17
C GLY A 94 22.89 -0.54 4.26
N GLU A 95 22.47 -0.49 5.52
CA GLU A 95 23.32 -0.92 6.64
C GLU A 95 23.64 -2.41 6.44
N SER A 96 24.93 -2.76 6.46
CA SER A 96 25.44 -4.13 6.32
C SER A 96 25.54 -4.81 7.67
#